data_AF-A0A3D2YDL7-F1
#
_entry.id   AF-A0A3D2YDL7-F1
#
_cell.length_a   1.000
_cell.length_b   1.000
_cell.length_c   1.000
_cell.angle_alpha   90.00
_cell.angle_beta   90.00
_cell.angle_gamma   90.00
#
_symmetry.space_group_name_H-M   'P 1'
#
loop_
_entity.id
_entity.type
_entity.pdbx_description
1 polymer ?
#
loop_
_entity_poly.entity_id
_entity_poly.type
_entity_poly.pdbx_seq_one_letter_code
_entity_poly.pdbx_strand_id
1 'polypeptide(L)'
;MSENMMPELTLTPDDTAAAAAVEVPSLTLTPEAPEVPKEEEKKIEPVEMDDKLLTDEEKKAVEEFSHKIDIRDTNQVLQYGAAAQKSVASFSENALNNVRSKDMGEIGEDLSRLVVELKGFGEDEEKKGLFGLFKKASNKLETMKAQYGKVEANVDKIAQNLENHQITLLKDVAMFDQMYELNLKYYKELTMYILAGKKRLAEVRSTELEELRKKAEQSGLAEDAQAYNDLVNLCNRFEKKLHDLELTRMISVQMGPQTR
;
A
#
# COMPACT_ATOMS: atom_id res chain seq x y z
N MET A 1 -44.85 4.53 -55.78
CA MET A 1 -45.07 3.14 -56.20
C MET A 1 -44.36 2.27 -55.16
N SER A 2 -44.85 2.21 -53.93
CA SER A 2 -46.11 1.55 -53.53
C SER A 2 -46.02 0.05 -53.85
N GLU A 3 -46.37 -0.90 -53.02
CA GLU A 3 -46.95 -1.02 -51.68
C GLU A 3 -46.80 -2.55 -51.43
N ASN A 4 -46.32 -3.01 -50.28
CA ASN A 4 -47.15 -3.36 -49.12
C ASN A 4 -48.39 -4.20 -49.46
N MET A 5 -48.67 -5.25 -48.68
CA MET A 5 -50.01 -5.66 -48.17
C MET A 5 -49.92 -7.13 -47.67
N MET A 6 -49.67 -7.40 -46.39
CA MET A 6 -50.63 -7.34 -45.24
C MET A 6 -51.45 -8.65 -45.08
N PRO A 7 -52.18 -8.88 -43.96
CA PRO A 7 -51.96 -8.61 -42.52
C PRO A 7 -52.24 -9.90 -41.68
N GLU A 8 -52.04 -9.97 -40.35
CA GLU A 8 -53.04 -9.80 -39.26
C GLU A 8 -52.52 -10.60 -38.04
N LEU A 9 -52.89 -10.37 -36.77
CA LEU A 9 -53.73 -9.40 -36.07
C LEU A 9 -53.32 -9.48 -34.59
N THR A 10 -53.23 -8.32 -33.96
CA THR A 10 -52.97 -8.13 -32.52
C THR A 10 -54.23 -8.34 -31.68
N LEU A 11 -54.06 -8.53 -30.36
CA LEU A 11 -54.95 -7.93 -29.37
C LEU A 11 -54.07 -7.13 -28.39
N THR A 12 -54.26 -5.83 -28.51
CA THR A 12 -53.65 -4.62 -27.93
C THR A 12 -53.59 -4.54 -26.39
N PRO A 13 -53.00 -3.48 -25.77
CA PRO A 13 -52.43 -2.26 -26.38
C PRO A 13 -50.99 -1.91 -25.97
N ASP A 14 -50.33 -1.22 -26.91
CA ASP A 14 -49.31 -0.19 -26.69
C ASP A 14 -49.58 0.64 -25.41
N ASP A 15 -48.54 1.07 -24.70
CA ASP A 15 -47.96 2.37 -25.05
C ASP A 15 -46.75 2.75 -24.18
N THR A 16 -45.77 3.32 -24.89
CA THR A 16 -44.81 4.34 -24.48
C THR A 16 -43.74 4.06 -23.39
N ALA A 17 -42.51 4.02 -23.90
CA ALA A 17 -41.29 4.70 -23.43
C ALA A 17 -41.28 5.43 -22.08
N ALA A 18 -40.11 5.28 -21.44
CA ALA A 18 -39.45 6.20 -20.51
C ALA A 18 -39.96 6.23 -19.07
N ALA A 19 -39.24 5.52 -18.20
CA ALA A 19 -38.68 6.13 -16.99
C ALA A 19 -37.59 5.20 -16.44
N ALA A 20 -36.39 5.75 -16.27
CA ALA A 20 -35.41 5.21 -15.35
C ALA A 20 -36.09 5.13 -13.97
N ALA A 21 -36.37 3.91 -13.50
CA ALA A 21 -36.73 3.70 -12.13
C ALA A 21 -35.45 3.88 -11.30
N VAL A 22 -35.33 5.07 -10.73
CA VAL A 22 -34.45 5.33 -9.58
C VAL A 22 -34.92 4.38 -8.49
N GLU A 23 -34.20 3.29 -8.29
CA GLU A 23 -34.40 2.46 -7.11
C GLU A 23 -34.01 3.28 -5.88
N VAL A 24 -35.02 3.79 -5.19
CA VAL A 24 -34.91 4.25 -3.81
C VAL A 24 -34.46 3.06 -2.96
N PRO A 25 -33.34 3.15 -2.21
CA PRO A 25 -32.92 2.06 -1.35
C PRO A 25 -33.95 1.88 -0.23
N SER A 26 -34.65 0.75 -0.28
CA SER A 26 -35.51 0.29 0.80
C SER A 26 -34.63 -0.21 1.94
N LEU A 27 -34.66 0.47 3.08
CA LEU A 27 -34.12 -0.01 4.36
C LEU A 27 -34.98 -1.19 4.84
N THR A 28 -34.68 -2.40 4.36
CA THR A 28 -35.18 -3.64 4.93
C THR A 28 -34.15 -4.17 5.93
N LEU A 29 -34.57 -4.29 7.19
CA LEU A 29 -33.80 -4.95 8.26
C LEU A 29 -33.85 -6.46 8.06
N THR A 30 -33.12 -6.95 7.07
CA THR A 30 -32.72 -8.36 6.96
C THR A 30 -31.37 -8.51 7.64
N PRO A 31 -31.17 -9.49 8.55
CA PRO A 31 -29.91 -9.67 9.29
C PRO A 31 -28.78 -10.27 8.45
N GLU A 32 -28.90 -10.25 7.12
CA GLU A 32 -27.90 -10.77 6.21
C GLU A 32 -27.28 -9.55 5.51
N ALA A 33 -26.15 -9.13 6.04
CA ALA A 33 -25.30 -8.15 5.38
C ALA A 33 -25.05 -8.63 3.95
N PRO A 34 -25.10 -7.75 2.93
CA PRO A 34 -24.68 -8.13 1.59
C PRO A 34 -23.27 -8.71 1.71
N GLU A 35 -23.10 -9.96 1.29
CA GLU A 35 -21.81 -10.61 1.27
C GLU A 35 -20.88 -9.72 0.43
N VAL A 36 -20.01 -8.99 1.12
CA VAL A 36 -18.86 -8.33 0.51
C VAL A 36 -18.22 -9.43 -0.34
N PRO A 37 -18.03 -9.22 -1.65
CA PRO A 37 -17.30 -10.18 -2.47
C PRO A 37 -16.05 -10.53 -1.68
N LYS A 38 -15.91 -11.80 -1.29
CA LYS A 38 -14.65 -12.32 -0.77
C LYS A 38 -13.66 -12.14 -1.91
N GLU A 39 -13.04 -10.96 -1.97
CA GLU A 39 -11.72 -10.83 -2.55
C GLU A 39 -10.94 -11.94 -1.88
N GLU A 40 -10.56 -12.95 -2.68
CA GLU A 40 -9.63 -13.96 -2.26
C GLU A 40 -8.51 -13.20 -1.58
N GLU A 41 -8.37 -13.36 -0.26
CA GLU A 41 -7.18 -12.94 0.45
C GLU A 41 -6.04 -13.59 -0.32
N LYS A 42 -5.40 -12.83 -1.23
CA LYS A 42 -4.10 -13.18 -1.74
C LYS A 42 -3.27 -13.22 -0.49
N LYS A 43 -3.09 -14.42 0.06
CA LYS A 43 -2.06 -14.67 1.06
C LYS A 43 -0.77 -14.31 0.36
N ILE A 44 -0.36 -13.05 0.54
CA ILE A 44 0.92 -12.58 0.06
C ILE A 44 1.90 -13.23 1.02
N GLU A 45 2.31 -14.45 0.70
CA GLU A 45 3.38 -15.12 1.41
C GLU A 45 4.57 -14.15 1.50
N PRO A 46 5.35 -14.17 2.58
CA PRO A 46 6.61 -13.44 2.60
C PRO A 46 7.41 -13.96 1.42
N VAL A 47 7.51 -13.15 0.37
CA VAL A 47 8.30 -13.51 -0.79
C VAL A 47 9.70 -13.68 -0.24
N GLU A 48 10.24 -14.89 -0.28
CA GLU A 48 11.66 -15.11 0.03
C GLU A 48 12.44 -14.25 -0.95
N MET A 49 12.93 -13.12 -0.45
CA MET A 49 13.49 -12.07 -1.28
C MET A 49 14.92 -12.44 -1.64
N ASP A 50 15.09 -13.43 -2.51
CA ASP A 50 16.38 -13.92 -3.01
C ASP A 50 16.50 -13.73 -4.53
N ASP A 51 17.68 -14.02 -5.08
CA ASP A 51 18.02 -13.96 -6.52
C ASP A 51 17.03 -14.72 -7.44
N LYS A 52 16.19 -15.58 -6.86
CA LYS A 52 15.12 -16.34 -7.51
C LYS A 52 13.97 -15.46 -8.04
N LEU A 53 13.88 -14.20 -7.61
CA LEU A 53 12.85 -13.26 -8.06
C LEU A 53 13.15 -12.59 -9.40
N LEU A 54 14.36 -12.75 -9.93
CA LEU A 54 14.74 -12.17 -11.22
C LEU A 54 14.26 -13.06 -12.37
N THR A 55 13.60 -12.45 -13.35
CA THR A 55 13.32 -13.10 -14.63
C THR A 55 14.61 -13.32 -15.40
N ASP A 56 14.57 -14.15 -16.44
CA ASP A 56 15.75 -14.42 -17.24
C ASP A 56 16.21 -13.19 -18.02
N GLU A 57 15.28 -12.32 -18.43
CA GLU A 57 15.58 -11.00 -19.01
C GLU A 57 16.34 -10.12 -18.02
N GLU A 58 15.96 -10.13 -16.75
CA GLU A 58 16.61 -9.32 -15.72
C GLU A 58 17.98 -9.87 -15.34
N LYS A 59 18.15 -11.20 -15.28
CA LYS A 59 19.47 -11.81 -15.13
C LYS A 59 20.39 -11.44 -16.29
N LYS A 60 19.86 -11.40 -17.52
CA LYS A 60 20.60 -10.93 -18.69
C LYS A 60 20.95 -9.44 -18.58
N ALA A 61 20.03 -8.60 -18.10
CA ALA A 61 20.32 -7.19 -17.86
C ALA A 61 21.41 -7.00 -16.80
N VAL A 62 21.40 -7.81 -15.74
CA VAL A 62 22.46 -7.86 -14.71
C VAL A 62 23.81 -8.23 -15.33
N GLU A 63 23.83 -9.23 -16.19
CA GLU A 63 25.02 -9.65 -16.93
C GLU A 63 25.60 -8.50 -17.77
N GLU A 64 24.77 -7.93 -18.64
CA GLU A 64 25.17 -6.84 -19.54
C GLU A 64 25.60 -5.60 -18.77
N PHE A 65 24.95 -5.31 -17.64
CA PHE A 65 25.31 -4.19 -16.79
C PHE A 65 26.63 -4.43 -16.06
N SER A 66 26.95 -5.66 -15.66
CA SER A 66 28.21 -5.99 -14.97
C SER A 66 29.44 -5.57 -15.78
N HIS A 67 29.40 -5.74 -17.10
CA HIS A 67 30.49 -5.34 -18.00
C HIS A 67 30.63 -3.82 -18.19
N LYS A 68 29.63 -3.02 -17.82
CA LYS A 68 29.68 -1.55 -17.88
C LYS A 68 30.28 -0.91 -16.62
N ILE A 69 30.59 -1.72 -15.61
CA ILE A 69 31.12 -1.28 -14.34
C ILE A 69 32.65 -1.19 -14.44
N ASP A 70 33.16 0.01 -14.26
CA ASP A 70 34.59 0.30 -14.12
C ASP A 70 34.93 0.63 -12.67
N ILE A 71 35.59 -0.33 -12.01
CA ILE A 71 36.04 -0.19 -10.61
C ILE A 71 37.17 0.86 -10.48
N ARG A 72 37.83 1.25 -11.58
CA ARG A 72 38.84 2.32 -11.58
C ARG A 72 38.23 3.70 -11.62
N ASP A 73 37.00 3.84 -12.11
CA ASP A 73 36.27 5.11 -12.03
C ASP A 73 35.75 5.34 -10.61
N THR A 74 36.49 6.15 -9.86
CA THR A 74 36.14 6.49 -8.47
C THR A 74 34.79 7.20 -8.36
N ASN A 75 34.38 7.99 -9.37
CA ASN A 75 33.08 8.66 -9.36
C ASN A 75 31.96 7.65 -9.59
N GLN A 76 32.15 6.72 -10.53
CA GLN A 76 31.19 5.65 -10.77
C GLN A 76 31.02 4.78 -9.51
N VAL A 77 32.12 4.39 -8.85
CA VAL A 77 32.09 3.63 -7.59
C VAL A 77 31.35 4.40 -6.49
N LEU A 78 31.61 5.70 -6.34
CA LEU A 78 30.95 6.53 -5.31
C LEU A 78 29.43 6.60 -5.52
N GLN A 79 29.01 6.80 -6.76
CA GLN A 79 27.60 6.94 -7.15
C GLN A 79 26.88 5.62 -7.37
N TYR A 80 27.60 4.50 -7.35
CA TYR A 80 27.05 3.18 -7.66
C TYR A 80 25.85 2.84 -6.79
N GLY A 81 24.70 2.57 -7.40
CA GLY A 81 23.45 2.24 -6.69
C GLY A 81 22.87 3.36 -5.81
N ALA A 82 23.43 4.59 -5.83
CA ALA A 82 22.98 5.68 -4.96
C ALA A 82 21.51 6.08 -5.22
N ALA A 83 21.07 6.01 -6.48
CA ALA A 83 19.67 6.25 -6.83
C ALA A 83 18.74 5.19 -6.21
N ALA A 84 19.11 3.91 -6.29
CA ALA A 84 18.34 2.81 -5.70
C ALA A 84 18.29 2.91 -4.16
N GLN A 85 19.41 3.28 -3.51
CA GLN A 85 19.44 3.55 -2.07
C GLN A 85 18.51 4.71 -1.68
N LYS A 86 18.52 5.80 -2.46
CA LYS A 86 17.63 6.95 -2.23
C LYS A 86 16.16 6.55 -2.36
N SER A 87 15.81 5.75 -3.37
CA SER A 87 14.45 5.26 -3.57
C SER A 87 13.93 4.48 -2.36
N VAL A 88 14.75 3.59 -1.78
CA VAL A 88 14.41 2.88 -0.54
C VAL A 88 14.21 3.83 0.63
N ALA A 89 15.11 4.79 0.83
CA ALA A 89 14.98 5.76 1.92
C ALA A 89 13.71 6.62 1.79
N SER A 90 13.39 7.07 0.57
CA SER A 90 12.17 7.83 0.30
C SER A 90 10.91 6.98 0.51
N PHE A 91 10.96 5.68 0.24
CA PHE A 91 9.86 4.76 0.59
C PHE A 91 9.64 4.70 2.10
N SER A 92 10.72 4.53 2.90
CA SER A 92 10.64 4.53 4.37
C SER A 92 9.96 5.77 4.92
N GLU A 93 10.32 6.94 4.41
CA GLU A 93 9.77 8.22 4.86
C GLU A 93 8.28 8.36 4.50
N ASN A 94 7.89 8.02 3.27
CA ASN A 94 6.49 8.06 2.85
C ASN A 94 5.62 7.07 3.63
N ALA A 95 6.14 5.86 3.87
CA ALA A 95 5.46 4.84 4.66
C ALA A 95 5.17 5.31 6.09
N LEU A 96 6.19 5.85 6.78
CA LEU A 96 6.06 6.34 8.16
C LEU A 96 5.09 7.52 8.27
N ASN A 97 5.09 8.44 7.29
CA ASN A 97 4.20 9.60 7.31
C ASN A 97 2.72 9.19 7.21
N ASN A 98 2.40 8.18 6.38
CA ASN A 98 1.03 7.70 6.19
C ASN A 98 0.51 6.88 7.37
N VAL A 99 1.39 6.20 8.13
CA VAL A 99 1.01 5.49 9.36
C VAL A 99 0.78 6.46 10.52
N ARG A 100 1.61 7.52 10.65
CA ARG A 100 1.49 8.50 11.74
C ARG A 100 0.20 9.33 11.70
N SER A 101 -0.40 9.51 10.52
CA SER A 101 -1.68 10.21 10.38
C SER A 101 -2.92 9.38 10.76
N LYS A 102 -2.76 8.09 11.10
CA LYS A 102 -3.87 7.14 11.32
C LYS A 102 -4.28 6.90 12.78
N ASP A 103 -3.73 7.62 13.76
CA ASP A 103 -4.22 7.58 15.15
C ASP A 103 -5.60 8.28 15.25
N MET A 104 -6.65 7.62 14.77
CA MET A 104 -8.04 8.06 14.89
C MET A 104 -8.71 7.41 16.10
N GLY A 105 -8.70 8.14 17.22
CA GLY A 105 -9.52 7.85 18.40
C GLY A 105 -10.98 8.30 18.28
N GLU A 106 -11.45 8.70 17.09
CA GLU A 106 -12.71 9.45 16.91
C GLU A 106 -13.98 8.57 16.91
N ILE A 107 -13.92 7.34 16.40
CA ILE A 107 -15.07 6.40 16.41
C ILE A 107 -15.44 5.97 17.83
N GLY A 108 -14.43 5.74 18.69
CA GLY A 108 -14.67 5.31 20.07
C GLY A 108 -15.51 6.33 20.84
N GLU A 109 -15.34 7.62 20.53
CA GLU A 109 -16.08 8.71 21.14
C GLU A 109 -17.54 8.77 20.62
N ASP A 110 -17.76 8.63 19.33
CA ASP A 110 -19.10 8.67 18.72
C ASP A 110 -19.97 7.47 19.12
N LEU A 111 -19.40 6.25 19.15
CA LEU A 111 -20.09 5.06 19.65
C LEU A 111 -20.44 5.18 21.13
N SER A 112 -19.54 5.75 21.94
CA SER A 112 -19.78 5.99 23.36
C SER A 112 -20.92 7.00 23.57
N ARG A 113 -21.00 8.04 22.72
CA ARG A 113 -22.06 9.05 22.76
C ARG A 113 -23.43 8.45 22.48
N LEU A 114 -23.55 7.57 21.49
CA LEU A 114 -24.80 6.86 21.18
C LEU A 114 -25.28 6.00 22.35
N VAL A 115 -24.36 5.26 22.99
CA VAL A 115 -24.69 4.40 24.14
C VAL A 115 -25.19 5.24 25.33
N VAL A 116 -24.63 6.43 25.56
CA VAL A 116 -25.09 7.36 26.61
C VAL A 116 -26.48 7.90 26.28
N GLU A 117 -26.74 8.28 25.03
CA GLU A 117 -28.05 8.83 24.62
C GLU A 117 -29.15 7.77 24.63
N LEU A 118 -28.84 6.52 24.28
CA LEU A 118 -29.74 5.37 24.42
C LEU A 118 -29.99 4.99 25.88
N LYS A 119 -29.02 5.19 26.79
CA LYS A 119 -29.22 4.98 28.24
C LYS A 119 -30.08 6.06 28.89
N GLY A 120 -30.04 7.29 28.37
CA GLY A 120 -30.96 8.37 28.78
C GLY A 120 -32.40 8.18 28.28
N PHE A 121 -32.65 7.20 27.42
CA PHE A 121 -33.98 6.78 27.00
C PHE A 121 -34.65 5.97 28.13
N GLY A 122 -35.45 6.64 28.97
CA GLY A 122 -36.27 5.99 29.99
C GLY A 122 -36.02 6.41 31.44
N GLU A 123 -35.10 7.31 31.72
CA GLU A 123 -35.00 7.94 33.04
C GLU A 123 -36.05 9.05 33.18
N ASP A 124 -37.24 8.67 33.62
CA ASP A 124 -38.26 9.61 34.11
C ASP A 124 -37.70 10.31 35.37
N GLU A 125 -37.40 11.61 35.29
CA GLU A 125 -37.26 12.45 36.50
C GLU A 125 -38.61 12.47 37.24
N GLU A 126 -38.77 11.59 38.24
CA GLU A 126 -39.90 11.61 39.16
C GLU A 126 -39.87 12.88 40.04
N LYS A 127 -40.45 13.98 39.55
CA LYS A 127 -40.87 15.10 40.40
C LYS A 127 -42.38 15.04 40.65
N LYS A 128 -42.71 14.76 41.90
CA LYS A 128 -44.05 14.58 42.50
C LYS A 128 -44.94 15.82 42.32
N GLY A 129 -46.13 15.64 41.77
CA GLY A 129 -47.21 16.64 41.77
C GLY A 129 -48.42 16.20 40.94
N LEU A 130 -49.59 16.06 41.59
CA LEU A 130 -50.81 15.48 41.00
C LEU A 130 -51.66 16.44 40.11
N PHE A 131 -51.06 17.51 39.57
CA PHE A 131 -51.77 18.43 38.66
C PHE A 131 -51.33 18.35 37.18
N GLY A 132 -50.44 17.41 36.84
CA GLY A 132 -49.76 17.36 35.54
C GLY A 132 -50.34 16.43 34.47
N LEU A 133 -51.38 15.64 34.74
CA LEU A 133 -51.72 14.47 33.90
C LEU A 133 -52.24 14.80 32.49
N PHE A 134 -52.98 15.91 32.29
CA PHE A 134 -53.52 16.26 30.96
C PHE A 134 -52.56 17.06 30.07
N LYS A 135 -51.60 17.81 30.65
CA LYS A 135 -50.55 18.52 29.90
C LYS A 135 -49.34 17.63 29.61
N LYS A 136 -49.16 16.54 30.38
CA LYS A 136 -48.11 15.54 30.19
C LYS A 136 -48.30 14.68 28.95
N ALA A 137 -49.51 14.38 28.50
CA ALA A 137 -49.70 13.50 27.34
C ALA A 137 -49.24 14.16 26.02
N SER A 138 -49.59 15.44 25.79
CA SER A 138 -49.15 16.20 24.60
C SER A 138 -47.64 16.50 24.65
N ASN A 139 -47.13 16.95 25.80
CA ASN A 139 -45.70 17.21 25.96
C ASN A 139 -44.87 15.92 25.90
N LYS A 140 -45.37 14.78 26.39
CA LYS A 140 -44.67 13.48 26.31
C LYS A 140 -44.63 12.96 24.88
N LEU A 141 -45.67 13.17 24.08
CA LEU A 141 -45.66 12.84 22.65
C LEU A 141 -44.68 13.75 21.88
N GLU A 142 -44.66 15.04 22.17
CA GLU A 142 -43.74 16.00 21.54
C GLU A 142 -42.28 15.76 21.98
N THR A 143 -42.06 15.43 23.25
CA THR A 143 -40.74 15.05 23.81
C THR A 143 -40.28 13.71 23.23
N MET A 144 -41.16 12.70 23.12
CA MET A 144 -40.84 11.46 22.43
C MET A 144 -40.49 11.72 20.97
N LYS A 145 -41.28 12.50 20.23
CA LYS A 145 -40.96 12.84 18.82
C LYS A 145 -39.61 13.55 18.69
N ALA A 146 -39.30 14.49 19.58
CA ALA A 146 -38.00 15.16 19.60
C ALA A 146 -36.85 14.21 19.96
N GLN A 147 -37.06 13.29 20.90
CA GLN A 147 -36.09 12.25 21.26
C GLN A 147 -35.89 11.22 20.13
N TYR A 148 -36.95 10.81 19.43
CA TYR A 148 -36.88 9.97 18.24
C TYR A 148 -36.11 10.67 17.12
N GLY A 149 -36.43 11.93 16.81
CA GLY A 149 -35.68 12.70 15.80
C GLY A 149 -34.21 12.92 16.17
N LYS A 150 -33.89 13.02 17.47
CA LYS A 150 -32.51 13.09 17.94
C LYS A 150 -31.77 11.76 17.76
N VAL A 151 -32.40 10.64 18.08
CA VAL A 151 -31.82 9.30 17.86
C VAL A 151 -31.66 9.03 16.37
N GLU A 152 -32.65 9.35 15.55
CA GLU A 152 -32.59 9.24 14.08
C GLU A 152 -31.42 10.04 13.51
N ALA A 153 -31.28 11.32 13.89
CA ALA A 153 -30.15 12.15 13.46
C ALA A 153 -28.78 11.61 13.93
N ASN A 154 -28.72 11.00 15.12
CA ASN A 154 -27.49 10.37 15.61
C ASN A 154 -27.18 9.05 14.90
N VAL A 155 -28.19 8.25 14.58
CA VAL A 155 -28.04 7.03 13.78
C VAL A 155 -27.58 7.37 12.37
N ASP A 156 -28.19 8.38 11.73
CA ASP A 156 -27.77 8.87 10.41
C ASP A 156 -26.33 9.39 10.43
N LYS A 157 -25.95 10.15 11.47
CA LYS A 157 -24.57 10.60 11.66
C LYS A 157 -23.60 9.43 11.79
N ILE A 158 -23.97 8.37 12.53
CA ILE A 158 -23.12 7.17 12.69
C ILE A 158 -23.03 6.40 11.38
N ALA A 159 -24.13 6.26 10.65
CA ALA A 159 -24.14 5.63 9.33
C ALA A 159 -23.21 6.38 8.36
N GLN A 160 -23.29 7.70 8.32
CA GLN A 160 -22.41 8.54 7.50
C GLN A 160 -20.94 8.44 7.94
N ASN A 161 -20.66 8.40 9.25
CA ASN A 161 -19.31 8.23 9.77
C ASN A 161 -18.73 6.85 9.43
N LEU A 162 -19.55 5.79 9.49
CA LEU A 162 -19.17 4.43 9.09
C LEU A 162 -18.89 4.35 7.58
N GLU A 163 -19.72 4.96 6.74
CA GLU A 163 -19.51 5.02 5.29
C GLU A 163 -18.21 5.77 4.94
N ASN A 164 -17.95 6.91 5.56
CA ASN A 164 -16.70 7.66 5.39
C ASN A 164 -15.46 6.84 5.82
N HIS A 165 -15.59 6.01 6.87
CA HIS A 165 -14.53 5.12 7.31
C HIS A 165 -14.33 3.94 6.34
N GLN A 166 -15.41 3.37 5.80
CA GLN A 166 -15.31 2.35 4.76
C GLN A 166 -14.54 2.89 3.54
N ILE A 167 -14.86 4.11 3.11
CA ILE A 167 -14.13 4.78 2.01
C ILE A 167 -12.65 4.98 2.38
N THR A 168 -12.35 5.35 3.62
CA THR A 168 -10.97 5.48 4.11
C THR A 168 -10.23 4.15 4.11
N LEU A 169 -10.85 3.07 4.59
CA LEU A 169 -10.27 1.72 4.59
C LEU A 169 -9.98 1.23 3.16
N LEU A 170 -10.89 1.46 2.21
CA LEU A 170 -10.65 1.09 0.81
C LEU A 170 -9.47 1.87 0.20
N LYS A 171 -9.35 3.17 0.50
CA LYS A 171 -8.19 3.98 0.09
C LYS A 171 -6.90 3.47 0.72
N ASP A 172 -6.96 3.03 1.97
CA ASP A 172 -5.82 2.50 2.70
C ASP A 172 -5.33 1.19 2.11
N VAL A 173 -6.24 0.26 1.79
CA VAL A 173 -5.88 -1.01 1.11
C VAL A 173 -5.16 -0.72 -0.20
N ALA A 174 -5.74 0.14 -1.05
CA ALA A 174 -5.10 0.51 -2.32
C ALA A 174 -3.74 1.20 -2.13
N MET A 175 -3.59 2.02 -1.10
CA MET A 175 -2.32 2.65 -0.74
C MET A 175 -1.28 1.60 -0.31
N PHE A 176 -1.65 0.64 0.54
CA PHE A 176 -0.75 -0.43 0.99
C PHE A 176 -0.33 -1.35 -0.15
N ASP A 177 -1.23 -1.69 -1.07
CA ASP A 177 -0.90 -2.43 -2.29
C ASP A 177 0.13 -1.70 -3.14
N GLN A 178 -0.09 -0.41 -3.40
CA GLN A 178 0.86 0.41 -4.16
C GLN A 178 2.22 0.50 -3.43
N MET A 179 2.21 0.62 -2.11
CA MET A 179 3.42 0.64 -1.30
C MET A 179 4.18 -0.69 -1.38
N TYR A 180 3.47 -1.81 -1.36
CA TYR A 180 4.05 -3.13 -1.52
C TYR A 180 4.71 -3.29 -2.89
N GLU A 181 4.04 -2.90 -3.97
CA GLU A 181 4.59 -2.93 -5.33
C GLU A 181 5.86 -2.06 -5.45
N LEU A 182 5.84 -0.86 -4.86
CA LEU A 182 7.01 0.03 -4.84
C LEU A 182 8.17 -0.58 -4.06
N ASN A 183 7.91 -1.17 -2.88
CA ASN A 183 8.93 -1.85 -2.10
C ASN A 183 9.57 -3.00 -2.89
N LEU A 184 8.74 -3.84 -3.54
CA LEU A 184 9.21 -4.95 -4.37
C LEU A 184 10.07 -4.46 -5.53
N LYS A 185 9.67 -3.37 -6.19
CA LYS A 185 10.44 -2.74 -7.26
C LYS A 185 11.80 -2.28 -6.78
N TYR A 186 11.87 -1.54 -5.67
CA TYR A 186 13.14 -1.03 -5.13
C TYR A 186 14.05 -2.16 -4.63
N TYR A 187 13.46 -3.19 -4.01
CA TYR A 187 14.15 -4.40 -3.62
C TYR A 187 14.84 -5.06 -4.81
N LYS A 188 14.09 -5.22 -5.90
CA LYS A 188 14.57 -5.85 -7.13
C LYS A 188 15.69 -5.06 -7.78
N GLU A 189 15.53 -3.73 -7.87
CA GLU A 189 16.54 -2.83 -8.41
C GLU A 189 17.86 -2.92 -7.61
N LEU A 190 17.80 -2.84 -6.28
CA LEU A 190 18.98 -3.02 -5.41
C LEU A 190 19.64 -4.38 -5.60
N THR A 191 18.85 -5.45 -5.71
CA THR A 191 19.34 -6.80 -5.93
C THR A 191 20.10 -6.90 -7.26
N MET A 192 19.56 -6.33 -8.34
CA MET A 192 20.24 -6.31 -9.64
C MET A 192 21.59 -5.56 -9.59
N TYR A 193 21.65 -4.40 -8.90
CA TYR A 193 22.92 -3.69 -8.69
C TYR A 193 23.93 -4.55 -7.91
N ILE A 194 23.51 -5.16 -6.79
CA ILE A 194 24.39 -5.99 -5.96
C ILE A 194 24.96 -7.15 -6.79
N LEU A 195 24.12 -7.85 -7.55
CA LEU A 195 24.54 -8.99 -8.37
C LEU A 195 25.52 -8.57 -9.48
N ALA A 196 25.21 -7.51 -10.22
CA ALA A 196 26.09 -7.01 -11.28
C ALA A 196 27.45 -6.57 -10.73
N GLY A 197 27.44 -5.85 -9.60
CA GLY A 197 28.64 -5.40 -8.92
C GLY A 197 29.49 -6.56 -8.40
N LYS A 198 28.88 -7.55 -7.72
CA LYS A 198 29.59 -8.75 -7.25
C LYS A 198 30.23 -9.51 -8.40
N LYS A 199 29.50 -9.66 -9.51
CA LYS A 199 30.00 -10.31 -10.70
C LYS A 199 31.24 -9.59 -11.26
N ARG A 200 31.17 -8.27 -11.46
CA ARG A 200 32.31 -7.49 -11.95
C ARG A 200 33.50 -7.57 -10.99
N LEU A 201 33.25 -7.46 -9.69
CA LEU A 201 34.30 -7.55 -8.67
C LEU A 201 35.01 -8.91 -8.70
N ALA A 202 34.26 -10.00 -8.86
CA ALA A 202 34.82 -11.34 -8.99
C ALA A 202 35.64 -11.51 -10.28
N GLU A 203 35.14 -10.98 -11.41
CA GLU A 203 35.87 -10.97 -12.69
C GLU A 203 37.21 -10.21 -12.56
N VAL A 204 37.19 -8.97 -12.07
CA VAL A 204 38.41 -8.15 -11.91
C VAL A 204 39.42 -8.83 -10.96
N ARG A 205 38.95 -9.43 -9.86
CA ARG A 205 39.82 -10.15 -8.91
C ARG A 205 40.47 -11.40 -9.52
N SER A 206 39.72 -12.16 -10.32
CA SER A 206 40.19 -13.42 -10.91
C SER A 206 41.02 -13.24 -12.19
N THR A 207 40.95 -12.06 -12.82
CA THR A 207 41.65 -11.74 -14.07
C THR A 207 42.70 -10.65 -13.84
N GLU A 208 42.32 -9.39 -14.00
CA GLU A 208 43.20 -8.22 -14.00
C GLU A 208 44.08 -8.13 -12.73
N LEU A 209 43.50 -8.40 -11.57
CA LEU A 209 44.23 -8.37 -10.29
C LEU A 209 45.25 -9.50 -10.18
N GLU A 210 44.90 -10.69 -10.65
CA GLU A 210 45.78 -11.86 -10.64
C GLU A 210 46.93 -11.69 -11.64
N GLU A 211 46.68 -11.03 -12.78
CA GLU A 211 47.72 -10.66 -13.74
C GLU A 211 48.72 -9.65 -13.13
N LEU A 212 48.22 -8.61 -12.46
CA LEU A 212 49.07 -7.64 -11.77
C LEU A 212 49.87 -8.28 -10.63
N ARG A 213 49.27 -9.22 -9.88
CA ARG A 213 49.95 -9.97 -8.82
C ARG A 213 51.15 -10.73 -9.40
N LYS A 214 50.92 -11.53 -10.45
CA LYS A 214 51.98 -12.30 -11.11
C LYS A 214 53.07 -11.39 -11.67
N LYS A 215 52.70 -10.25 -12.27
CA LYS A 215 53.67 -9.29 -12.82
C LYS A 215 54.56 -8.70 -11.72
N ALA A 216 53.97 -8.25 -10.62
CA ALA A 216 54.71 -7.71 -9.48
C ALA A 216 55.67 -8.74 -8.86
N GLU A 217 55.22 -9.99 -8.74
CA GLU A 217 56.04 -11.10 -8.23
C GLU A 217 57.21 -11.45 -9.16
N GLN A 218 57.01 -11.38 -10.48
CA GLN A 218 58.04 -11.72 -11.47
C GLN A 218 59.05 -10.59 -11.69
N SER A 219 58.59 -9.33 -11.73
CA SER A 219 59.45 -8.19 -12.05
C SER A 219 60.24 -7.69 -10.84
N GLY A 220 59.65 -7.77 -9.63
CA GLY A 220 60.22 -7.19 -8.42
C GLY A 220 60.28 -5.66 -8.43
N LEU A 221 59.65 -5.00 -9.41
CA LEU A 221 59.65 -3.53 -9.53
C LEU A 221 58.63 -2.90 -8.58
N ALA A 222 59.01 -1.79 -7.95
CA ALA A 222 58.13 -1.05 -7.05
C ALA A 222 56.86 -0.53 -7.75
N GLU A 223 56.95 -0.14 -9.03
CA GLU A 223 55.82 0.33 -9.83
C GLU A 223 54.76 -0.76 -10.04
N ASP A 224 55.18 -1.99 -10.36
CA ASP A 224 54.25 -3.11 -10.55
C ASP A 224 53.58 -3.52 -9.22
N ALA A 225 54.35 -3.49 -8.13
CA ALA A 225 53.81 -3.70 -6.79
C ALA A 225 52.79 -2.61 -6.42
N GLN A 226 53.04 -1.36 -6.79
CA GLN A 226 52.09 -0.27 -6.56
C GLN A 226 50.81 -0.46 -7.37
N ALA A 227 50.91 -0.79 -8.66
CA ALA A 227 49.75 -1.02 -9.52
C ALA A 227 48.84 -2.14 -9.00
N TYR A 228 49.44 -3.23 -8.50
CA TYR A 228 48.69 -4.30 -7.81
C TYR A 228 47.95 -3.77 -6.58
N ASN A 229 48.66 -3.09 -5.67
CA ASN A 229 48.08 -2.55 -4.44
C ASN A 229 46.97 -1.52 -4.71
N ASP A 230 47.11 -0.70 -5.74
CA ASP A 230 46.09 0.27 -6.15
C ASP A 230 44.80 -0.45 -6.57
N LEU A 231 44.90 -1.49 -7.40
CA LEU A 231 43.72 -2.26 -7.80
C LEU A 231 43.11 -3.05 -6.63
N VAL A 232 43.91 -3.58 -5.70
CA VAL A 232 43.42 -4.18 -4.45
C VAL A 232 42.57 -3.16 -3.68
N ASN A 233 43.08 -1.94 -3.51
CA ASN A 233 42.38 -0.88 -2.78
C ASN A 233 41.08 -0.46 -3.47
N LEU A 234 41.07 -0.36 -4.80
CA LEU A 234 39.87 -0.07 -5.58
C LEU A 234 38.82 -1.19 -5.43
N CYS A 235 39.23 -2.46 -5.53
CA CYS A 235 38.35 -3.61 -5.29
C CYS A 235 37.74 -3.57 -3.89
N ASN A 236 38.55 -3.30 -2.86
CA ASN A 236 38.08 -3.23 -1.47
C ASN A 236 37.10 -2.07 -1.24
N ARG A 237 37.30 -0.92 -1.91
CA ARG A 237 36.34 0.20 -1.85
C ARG A 237 35.02 -0.15 -2.51
N PHE A 238 35.06 -0.80 -3.66
CA PHE A 238 33.85 -1.23 -4.35
C PHE A 238 33.10 -2.32 -3.56
N GLU A 239 33.82 -3.27 -2.96
CA GLU A 239 33.23 -4.29 -2.08
C GLU A 239 32.49 -3.68 -0.88
N LYS A 240 33.08 -2.68 -0.22
CA LYS A 240 32.41 -1.92 0.85
C LYS A 240 31.13 -1.25 0.33
N LYS A 241 31.19 -0.64 -0.85
CA LYS A 241 30.00 -0.03 -1.47
C LYS A 241 28.90 -1.05 -1.73
N LEU A 242 29.24 -2.26 -2.20
CA LEU A 242 28.27 -3.34 -2.38
C LEU A 242 27.67 -3.79 -1.04
N HIS A 243 28.48 -3.86 0.01
CA HIS A 243 28.00 -4.19 1.35
C HIS A 243 26.99 -3.16 1.89
N ASP A 244 27.23 -1.87 1.65
CA ASP A 244 26.28 -0.81 2.01
C ASP A 244 24.93 -0.97 1.26
N LEU A 245 24.97 -1.40 0.00
CA LEU A 245 23.77 -1.73 -0.77
C LEU A 245 23.04 -2.95 -0.18
N GLU A 246 23.76 -4.00 0.21
CA GLU A 246 23.18 -5.19 0.85
C GLU A 246 22.48 -4.84 2.16
N LEU A 247 23.10 -4.00 2.99
CA LEU A 247 22.49 -3.52 4.23
C LEU A 247 21.21 -2.73 3.94
N THR A 248 21.26 -1.83 2.94
CA THR A 248 20.08 -1.05 2.52
C THR A 248 18.95 -1.98 2.07
N ARG A 249 19.26 -3.01 1.29
CA ARG A 249 18.31 -4.03 0.84
C ARG A 249 17.70 -4.81 2.00
N MET A 250 18.50 -5.18 3.00
CA MET A 250 18.01 -5.88 4.20
C MET A 250 17.00 -5.04 4.99
N ILE A 251 17.25 -3.72 5.10
CA ILE A 251 16.30 -2.79 5.74
C ILE A 251 14.98 -2.76 4.96
N SER A 252 15.01 -2.77 3.62
CA SER A 252 13.80 -2.81 2.80
C SER A 252 12.91 -4.02 3.09
N VAL A 253 13.52 -5.19 3.33
CA VAL A 253 12.80 -6.43 3.70
C VAL A 253 12.17 -6.32 5.08
N GLN A 254 12.93 -5.79 6.06
CA GLN A 254 12.46 -5.65 7.44
C GLN A 254 11.31 -4.64 7.59
N MET A 255 11.19 -3.67 6.68
CA MET A 255 10.04 -2.78 6.66
C MET A 255 8.81 -3.36 5.95
N GLY A 256 8.95 -4.42 5.15
CA GLY A 256 7.85 -5.05 4.43
C GLY A 256 6.64 -5.44 5.30
N PRO A 257 6.83 -6.00 6.52
CA PRO A 257 5.72 -6.30 7.43
C PRO A 257 4.97 -5.08 7.97
N GLN A 258 5.57 -3.89 7.97
CA GLN A 258 4.94 -2.66 8.48
C GLN A 258 4.05 -1.97 7.43
N THR A 259 4.16 -2.40 6.17
CA THR A 259 3.41 -1.84 5.03
C THR A 259 2.38 -2.82 4.47
N ARG A 260 2.10 -3.90 5.21
CA ARG A 260 1.10 -4.93 4.90
C ARG A 260 -0.02 -4.88 5.94
#